data_AF-A0ABD5YZG0-F1
#
_entry.id   AF-A0ABD5YZG0-F1
#
_cell.length_a   1.000
_cell.length_b   1.000
_cell.length_c   1.000
_cell.angle_alpha   90.00
_cell.angle_beta   90.00
_cell.angle_gamma   90.00
#
_symmetry.space_group_name_H-M   'P 1'
#
loop_
_entity.id
_entity.type
_entity.pdbx_description
1 polymer ?
#
loop_
_entity_poly.entity_id
_entity_poly.type
_entity_poly.pdbx_seq_one_letter_code
_entity_poly.pdbx_strand_id
1 'polypeptide(L)'
;MSELNTQGAFGHSGLRETLTENVGMSSSEADVYLALVQYGKQSMTEIADHSGVPKQRVYDVVDGLRSDGFVEIVDEYPKKAYAVDPAETIEPLIDRLHRAEDELESLYERVEEIEGGISLFKSRASIEKHVREVLDEAEESVYLTIPFSELDTFATDIRAVRERGARVLLVISNLPEAQIGEDAVTIDEQYLDVADRIRGIKSNEEFLLTADRRSAIFWTDVDETRMTSDQQGYRITNPELAFTLDRFLDESIWPLTKPVANRDTDPTYPERYLRMRNCLIDLREATETHPLRSFRVEFEGHDVESREEVTKRGTLVGYHYSPFDRRAYMQLDVNGEGVVTVGGWKATLEDYEARRITIELHEDRRVGNQMDDETARHLESCRTALPETLDGVTIEPVFGFDGFVDRVREMVDTRQGSDSYDQLDELQTFGDRLSRSAASDTSFTNEWIQTDLRCGGHTSHLSRAFGRFDYAPTLVGAFGKPIEDVFLEEFGSTTSSPTARRRSPTPSSSTTESSCSRRPATSLHSTGRHSAGRSVWRCSPTPSTVRRSSASATGPAPPRCRRSGTGFERNSGPSSTTHRTASSSTRPTCGNSRPTSLPRVRRRSNDSTTAPPSR
;
A
#
# COMPACT_ATOMS: atom_id res chain seq x y z
N MET A 1 -16.74 44.53 -62.18
CA MET A 1 -17.79 44.08 -61.24
C MET A 1 -18.32 42.71 -61.68
N SER A 2 -17.38 41.79 -61.89
CA SER A 2 -17.53 40.34 -61.67
C SER A 2 -16.69 40.05 -60.42
N GLU A 3 -16.74 38.83 -59.88
CA GLU A 3 -16.09 38.42 -58.62
C GLU A 3 -16.75 39.04 -57.36
N LEU A 4 -17.64 38.25 -56.73
CA LEU A 4 -18.02 38.37 -55.31
C LEU A 4 -18.92 37.21 -54.82
N ASN A 5 -19.52 36.42 -55.71
CA ASN A 5 -20.54 35.41 -55.36
C ASN A 5 -20.08 33.94 -55.44
N THR A 6 -18.78 33.67 -55.32
CA THR A 6 -18.21 32.30 -55.52
C THR A 6 -17.88 31.57 -54.21
N GLN A 7 -17.96 32.23 -53.05
CA GLN A 7 -17.59 31.62 -51.76
C GLN A 7 -18.78 30.96 -51.02
N GLY A 8 -20.03 31.28 -51.35
CA GLY A 8 -21.20 30.64 -50.71
C GLY A 8 -21.49 29.21 -51.19
N ALA A 9 -21.12 28.87 -52.43
CA ALA A 9 -21.54 27.63 -53.08
C ALA A 9 -20.94 26.34 -52.47
N PHE A 10 -19.76 26.43 -51.84
CA PHE A 10 -19.04 25.27 -51.29
C PHE A 10 -19.51 24.83 -49.89
N GLY A 11 -20.26 25.66 -49.16
CA GLY A 11 -20.78 25.28 -47.84
C GLY A 11 -22.10 24.50 -47.93
N HIS A 12 -22.98 24.88 -48.86
CA HIS A 12 -24.32 24.31 -48.95
C HIS A 12 -24.38 22.88 -49.53
N SER A 13 -23.38 22.43 -50.28
CA SER A 13 -23.37 21.07 -50.84
C SER A 13 -23.26 20.01 -49.74
N GLY A 14 -22.31 20.16 -48.81
CA GLY A 14 -22.14 19.23 -47.68
C GLY A 14 -23.32 19.26 -46.71
N LEU A 15 -23.84 20.45 -46.38
CA LEU A 15 -25.04 20.58 -45.56
C LEU A 15 -26.27 19.90 -46.19
N ARG A 16 -26.44 20.03 -47.52
CA ARG A 16 -27.51 19.34 -48.25
C ARG A 16 -27.34 17.82 -48.20
N GLU A 17 -26.11 17.33 -48.40
CA GLU A 17 -25.75 15.91 -48.34
C GLU A 17 -26.09 15.31 -46.96
N THR A 18 -25.65 15.96 -45.87
CA THR A 18 -26.00 15.59 -44.49
C THR A 18 -27.51 15.60 -44.21
N LEU A 19 -28.24 16.61 -44.69
CA LEU A 19 -29.70 16.65 -44.54
C LEU A 19 -30.40 15.49 -45.28
N THR A 20 -29.87 15.06 -46.43
CA THR A 20 -30.44 13.94 -47.19
C THR A 20 -30.02 12.56 -46.65
N GLU A 21 -28.78 12.38 -46.19
CA GLU A 21 -28.26 11.07 -45.78
C GLU A 21 -28.39 10.78 -44.28
N ASN A 22 -28.25 11.79 -43.41
CA ASN A 22 -28.29 11.61 -41.95
C ASN A 22 -29.64 12.01 -41.34
N VAL A 23 -30.29 13.04 -41.87
CA VAL A 23 -31.63 13.50 -41.40
C VAL A 23 -32.76 12.86 -42.21
N GLY A 24 -32.47 12.32 -43.40
CA GLY A 24 -33.42 11.56 -44.22
C GLY A 24 -34.38 12.41 -45.07
N MET A 25 -34.13 13.72 -45.20
CA MET A 25 -34.92 14.60 -46.07
C MET A 25 -34.78 14.18 -47.55
N SER A 26 -35.82 14.35 -48.36
CA SER A 26 -35.65 14.28 -49.81
C SER A 26 -34.86 15.49 -50.32
N SER A 27 -34.30 15.36 -51.52
CA SER A 27 -33.49 16.41 -52.14
C SER A 27 -34.22 17.75 -52.29
N SER A 28 -35.56 17.77 -52.40
CA SER A 28 -36.35 19.00 -52.46
C SER A 28 -36.70 19.58 -51.09
N GLU A 29 -36.81 18.74 -50.06
CA GLU A 29 -37.04 19.17 -48.67
C GLU A 29 -35.78 19.83 -48.11
N ALA A 30 -34.60 19.26 -48.37
CA ALA A 30 -33.33 19.90 -48.02
C ALA A 30 -33.15 21.29 -48.70
N ASP A 31 -33.54 21.45 -49.97
CA ASP A 31 -33.49 22.75 -50.68
C ASP A 31 -34.43 23.79 -50.07
N VAL A 32 -35.67 23.40 -49.74
CA VAL A 32 -36.67 24.29 -49.12
C VAL A 32 -36.30 24.64 -47.68
N TYR A 33 -35.81 23.67 -46.89
CA TYR A 33 -35.36 23.89 -45.53
C TYR A 33 -34.14 24.83 -45.49
N LEU A 34 -33.12 24.60 -46.32
CA LEU A 34 -31.97 25.50 -46.43
C LEU A 34 -32.37 26.92 -46.87
N ALA A 35 -33.32 27.06 -47.80
CA ALA A 35 -33.85 28.37 -48.18
C ALA A 35 -34.61 29.06 -47.03
N LEU A 36 -35.36 28.31 -46.21
CA LEU A 36 -36.07 28.83 -45.03
C LEU A 36 -35.13 29.21 -43.88
N VAL A 37 -34.05 28.47 -43.67
CA VAL A 37 -33.00 28.82 -42.70
C VAL A 37 -32.19 30.04 -43.17
N GLN A 38 -31.84 30.12 -44.47
CA GLN A 38 -31.00 31.19 -45.01
C GLN A 38 -31.71 32.54 -45.17
N TYR A 39 -32.99 32.55 -45.58
CA TYR A 39 -33.74 33.78 -45.87
C TYR A 39 -34.95 33.99 -44.93
N GLY A 40 -35.15 33.12 -43.93
CA GLY A 40 -36.16 33.28 -42.87
C GLY A 40 -37.60 33.13 -43.35
N LYS A 41 -38.53 33.90 -42.75
CA LYS A 41 -39.98 33.78 -42.96
C LYS A 41 -40.42 34.27 -44.35
N GLN A 42 -40.74 33.32 -45.23
CA GLN A 42 -40.99 33.54 -46.66
C GLN A 42 -42.34 32.99 -47.11
N SER A 43 -42.92 33.55 -48.18
CA SER A 43 -44.09 32.98 -48.85
C SER A 43 -43.71 31.85 -49.81
N MET A 44 -44.69 31.02 -50.17
CA MET A 44 -44.55 29.94 -51.17
C MET A 44 -44.12 30.41 -52.58
N THR A 45 -43.99 31.72 -52.81
CA THR A 45 -43.35 32.27 -54.02
C THR A 45 -41.86 32.45 -53.81
N GLU A 46 -41.49 33.19 -52.76
CA GLU A 46 -40.10 33.47 -52.38
C GLU A 46 -39.33 32.16 -52.11
N ILE A 47 -39.98 31.17 -51.47
CA ILE A 47 -39.41 29.83 -51.27
C ILE A 47 -39.12 29.13 -52.61
N ALA A 48 -40.01 29.22 -53.61
CA ALA A 48 -39.78 28.60 -54.92
C ALA A 48 -38.62 29.25 -55.67
N ASP A 49 -38.54 30.59 -55.59
CA ASP A 49 -37.52 31.38 -56.28
C ASP A 49 -36.12 31.21 -55.62
N HIS A 50 -36.04 31.01 -54.30
CA HIS A 50 -34.78 30.82 -53.57
C HIS A 50 -34.31 29.35 -53.47
N SER A 51 -35.22 28.38 -53.38
CA SER A 51 -34.87 26.94 -53.33
C SER A 51 -34.66 26.32 -54.71
N GLY A 52 -35.15 26.95 -55.78
CA GLY A 52 -35.20 26.37 -57.13
C GLY A 52 -36.23 25.24 -57.30
N VAL A 53 -36.98 24.88 -56.24
CA VAL A 53 -38.03 23.86 -56.30
C VAL A 53 -39.26 24.42 -57.04
N PRO A 54 -39.81 23.72 -58.05
CA PRO A 54 -40.95 24.21 -58.80
C PRO A 54 -42.14 24.56 -57.91
N LYS A 55 -42.70 25.77 -58.07
CA LYS A 55 -43.77 26.34 -57.23
C LYS A 55 -45.01 25.48 -57.03
N GLN A 56 -45.28 24.54 -57.95
CA GLN A 56 -46.36 23.55 -57.81
C GLN A 56 -46.10 22.52 -56.70
N ARG A 57 -44.83 22.22 -56.40
CA ARG A 57 -44.37 21.22 -55.43
C ARG A 57 -43.97 21.81 -54.07
N VAL A 58 -43.75 23.12 -54.00
CA VAL A 58 -43.32 23.82 -52.77
C VAL A 58 -44.37 23.70 -51.65
N TYR A 59 -45.67 23.67 -51.97
CA TYR A 59 -46.71 23.43 -50.98
C TYR A 59 -46.57 22.04 -50.35
N ASP A 60 -46.52 20.99 -51.17
CA ASP A 60 -46.36 19.59 -50.71
C ASP A 60 -45.11 19.41 -49.85
N VAL A 61 -43.98 20.02 -50.26
CA VAL A 61 -42.69 19.96 -49.55
C VAL A 61 -42.71 20.70 -48.21
N VAL A 62 -43.38 21.86 -48.13
CA VAL A 62 -43.49 22.62 -46.88
C VAL A 62 -44.47 21.93 -45.90
N ASP A 63 -45.56 21.34 -46.39
CA ASP A 63 -46.47 20.54 -45.55
C ASP A 63 -45.80 19.22 -45.08
N GLY A 64 -44.88 18.65 -45.86
CA GLY A 64 -44.00 17.54 -45.46
C GLY A 64 -43.06 17.93 -44.33
N LEU A 65 -42.18 18.93 -44.57
CA LEU A 65 -41.26 19.48 -43.56
C LEU A 65 -41.97 19.91 -42.26
N ARG A 66 -43.22 20.38 -42.35
CA ARG A 66 -44.06 20.71 -41.20
C ARG A 66 -44.57 19.48 -40.45
N SER A 67 -44.94 18.42 -41.17
CA SER A 67 -45.37 17.16 -40.56
C SER A 67 -44.25 16.50 -39.76
N ASP A 68 -43.00 16.67 -40.22
CA ASP A 68 -41.79 16.20 -39.54
C ASP A 68 -41.22 17.20 -38.51
N GLY A 69 -41.81 18.39 -38.39
CA GLY A 69 -41.50 19.39 -37.34
C GLY A 69 -40.40 20.42 -37.68
N PHE A 70 -39.80 20.38 -38.87
CA PHE A 70 -38.70 21.28 -39.27
C PHE A 70 -39.15 22.70 -39.64
N VAL A 71 -40.43 22.88 -39.99
CA VAL A 71 -40.96 24.14 -40.56
C VAL A 71 -42.34 24.42 -39.99
N GLU A 72 -42.63 25.69 -39.65
CA GLU A 72 -43.99 26.11 -39.29
C GLU A 72 -44.59 27.09 -40.31
N ILE A 73 -45.93 27.06 -40.42
CA ILE A 73 -46.72 27.84 -41.39
C ILE A 73 -47.56 28.88 -40.64
N VAL A 74 -47.44 30.14 -41.06
CA VAL A 74 -48.26 31.25 -40.59
C VAL A 74 -49.31 31.59 -41.64
N ASP A 75 -50.59 31.53 -41.23
CA ASP A 75 -51.76 31.88 -42.04
C ASP A 75 -51.97 33.41 -42.20
N GLU A 76 -50.90 34.09 -42.60
CA GLU A 76 -50.94 35.40 -43.24
C GLU A 76 -51.40 35.27 -44.71
N TYR A 77 -51.72 36.40 -45.36
CA TYR A 77 -51.98 36.42 -46.80
C TYR A 77 -50.93 37.28 -47.53
N PRO A 78 -50.14 36.72 -48.46
CA PRO A 78 -50.05 35.30 -48.82
C PRO A 78 -49.45 34.45 -47.68
N LYS A 79 -49.78 33.14 -47.64
CA LYS A 79 -49.26 32.21 -46.63
C LYS A 79 -47.73 32.24 -46.59
N LYS A 80 -47.16 32.19 -45.39
CA LYS A 80 -45.71 32.16 -45.16
C LYS A 80 -45.30 30.96 -44.32
N ALA A 81 -44.09 30.48 -44.52
CA ALA A 81 -43.45 29.47 -43.69
C ALA A 81 -42.09 29.98 -43.16
N TYR A 82 -41.60 29.39 -42.09
CA TYR A 82 -40.28 29.63 -41.51
C TYR A 82 -39.72 28.34 -40.93
N ALA A 83 -38.40 28.15 -40.99
CA ALA A 83 -37.75 27.04 -40.32
C ALA A 83 -37.89 27.19 -38.79
N VAL A 84 -38.19 26.08 -38.10
CA VAL A 84 -38.03 25.97 -36.65
C VAL A 84 -36.51 25.95 -36.34
N ASP A 85 -36.11 26.26 -35.11
CA ASP A 85 -34.69 26.36 -34.78
C ASP A 85 -33.97 25.00 -35.02
N PRO A 86 -32.79 24.99 -35.68
CA PRO A 86 -31.98 23.79 -35.81
C PRO A 86 -31.66 23.09 -34.48
N ALA A 87 -31.55 23.82 -33.35
CA ALA A 87 -31.40 23.21 -32.04
C ALA A 87 -32.65 22.37 -31.68
N GLU A 88 -33.82 23.00 -31.69
CA GLU A 88 -35.12 22.38 -31.35
C GLU A 88 -35.49 21.18 -32.25
N THR A 89 -34.91 21.10 -33.47
CA THR A 89 -35.24 20.08 -34.48
C THR A 89 -34.17 19.00 -34.68
N ILE A 90 -32.89 19.30 -34.44
CA ILE A 90 -31.79 18.33 -34.61
C ILE A 90 -31.40 17.66 -33.29
N GLU A 91 -31.48 18.34 -32.13
CA GLU A 91 -31.20 17.74 -30.82
C GLU A 91 -32.07 16.48 -30.58
N PRO A 92 -33.39 16.46 -30.87
CA PRO A 92 -34.21 15.25 -30.68
C PRO A 92 -33.86 14.07 -31.61
N LEU A 93 -33.06 14.30 -32.67
CA LEU A 93 -32.52 13.25 -33.54
C LEU A 93 -31.19 12.73 -32.98
N ILE A 94 -30.32 13.62 -32.51
CA ILE A 94 -29.07 13.26 -31.81
C ILE A 94 -29.39 12.41 -30.57
N ASP A 95 -30.37 12.82 -29.76
CA ASP A 95 -30.82 12.05 -28.59
C ASP A 95 -31.35 10.65 -28.96
N ARG A 96 -31.94 10.48 -30.16
CA ARG A 96 -32.40 9.17 -30.64
C ARG A 96 -31.23 8.30 -31.10
N LEU A 97 -30.19 8.90 -31.67
CA LEU A 97 -28.97 8.21 -32.07
C LEU A 97 -28.19 7.74 -30.83
N HIS A 98 -27.95 8.61 -29.84
CA HIS A 98 -27.31 8.20 -28.57
C HIS A 98 -28.11 7.11 -27.84
N ARG A 99 -29.44 7.21 -27.77
CA ARG A 99 -30.26 6.14 -27.16
C ARG A 99 -30.25 4.83 -27.96
N ALA A 100 -30.14 4.90 -29.29
CA ALA A 100 -29.96 3.70 -30.11
C ALA A 100 -28.55 3.10 -29.94
N GLU A 101 -27.53 3.93 -29.74
CA GLU A 101 -26.17 3.54 -29.40
C GLU A 101 -26.13 2.84 -28.03
N ASP A 102 -26.71 3.41 -26.98
CA ASP A 102 -26.88 2.78 -25.66
C ASP A 102 -27.62 1.42 -25.73
N GLU A 103 -28.71 1.34 -26.51
CA GLU A 103 -29.46 0.09 -26.70
C GLU A 103 -28.62 -0.96 -27.46
N LEU A 104 -27.80 -0.54 -28.43
CA LEU A 104 -26.91 -1.42 -29.21
C LEU A 104 -25.67 -1.86 -28.43
N GLU A 105 -25.07 -0.98 -27.62
CA GLU A 105 -24.01 -1.32 -26.66
C GLU A 105 -24.52 -2.37 -25.68
N SER A 106 -25.67 -2.12 -25.05
CA SER A 106 -26.29 -3.08 -24.12
C SER A 106 -26.61 -4.42 -24.79
N LEU A 107 -26.97 -4.43 -26.08
CA LEU A 107 -27.19 -5.66 -26.85
C LEU A 107 -25.88 -6.39 -27.20
N TYR A 108 -24.77 -5.67 -27.36
CA TYR A 108 -23.44 -6.22 -27.65
C TYR A 108 -22.74 -6.74 -26.38
N GLU A 109 -22.84 -6.03 -25.26
CA GLU A 109 -22.38 -6.43 -23.91
C GLU A 109 -22.85 -7.86 -23.57
N ARG A 110 -24.13 -8.14 -23.80
CA ARG A 110 -24.79 -9.44 -23.58
C ARG A 110 -24.28 -10.59 -24.47
N VAL A 111 -23.28 -10.36 -25.32
CA VAL A 111 -22.67 -11.34 -26.22
C VAL A 111 -21.22 -11.69 -25.84
N GLU A 112 -20.52 -10.84 -25.09
CA GLU A 112 -19.12 -11.07 -24.64
C GLU A 112 -18.97 -11.20 -23.09
N GLU A 113 -20.06 -11.43 -22.34
CA GLU A 113 -19.97 -11.99 -20.98
C GLU A 113 -19.42 -13.43 -21.01
N ILE A 114 -18.12 -13.59 -20.78
CA ILE A 114 -17.48 -14.91 -20.67
C ILE A 114 -17.80 -15.54 -19.31
N GLU A 115 -18.06 -16.86 -19.28
CA GLU A 115 -18.19 -17.67 -18.06
C GLU A 115 -16.94 -17.54 -17.17
N GLY A 116 -16.93 -16.53 -16.30
CA GLY A 116 -15.73 -16.12 -15.56
C GLY A 116 -15.76 -14.71 -14.97
N GLY A 117 -16.69 -13.84 -15.37
CA GLY A 117 -16.82 -12.49 -14.81
C GLY A 117 -15.81 -11.49 -15.38
N ILE A 118 -15.60 -11.55 -16.70
CA ILE A 118 -14.78 -10.62 -17.48
C ILE A 118 -15.56 -10.27 -18.76
N SER A 119 -15.69 -8.98 -19.06
CA SER A 119 -16.32 -8.44 -20.28
C SER A 119 -15.33 -7.57 -21.06
N LEU A 120 -15.30 -7.69 -22.39
CA LEU A 120 -14.35 -7.01 -23.28
C LEU A 120 -15.02 -5.88 -24.07
N PHE A 121 -14.35 -4.73 -24.08
CA PHE A 121 -14.76 -3.50 -24.75
C PHE A 121 -13.66 -3.03 -25.71
N LYS A 122 -14.07 -2.50 -26.86
CA LYS A 122 -13.18 -2.11 -27.97
C LYS A 122 -13.42 -0.67 -28.47
N SER A 123 -14.54 -0.06 -28.06
CA SER A 123 -14.85 1.35 -28.28
C SER A 123 -14.37 2.15 -27.07
N ARG A 124 -13.71 3.29 -27.33
CA ARG A 124 -13.26 4.19 -26.25
C ARG A 124 -14.44 4.66 -25.39
N ALA A 125 -15.56 5.05 -26.00
CA ALA A 125 -16.74 5.52 -25.29
C ALA A 125 -17.28 4.47 -24.29
N SER A 126 -17.39 3.20 -24.72
CA SER A 126 -17.83 2.10 -23.85
C SER A 126 -16.86 1.84 -22.69
N ILE A 127 -15.55 1.98 -22.95
CA ILE A 127 -14.53 1.80 -21.91
C ILE A 127 -14.62 2.94 -20.89
N GLU A 128 -14.69 4.20 -21.32
CA GLU A 128 -14.83 5.33 -20.40
C GLU A 128 -16.14 5.26 -19.59
N LYS A 129 -17.24 4.82 -20.22
CA LYS A 129 -18.53 4.56 -19.57
C LYS A 129 -18.39 3.55 -18.42
N HIS A 130 -17.76 2.40 -18.65
CA HIS A 130 -17.53 1.42 -17.58
C HIS A 130 -16.45 1.82 -16.57
N VAL A 131 -15.51 2.70 -16.90
CA VAL A 131 -14.64 3.35 -15.90
C VAL A 131 -15.48 4.19 -14.94
N ARG A 132 -16.36 5.05 -15.45
CA ARG A 132 -17.24 5.89 -14.63
C ARG A 132 -18.21 5.06 -13.79
N GLU A 133 -18.80 4.00 -14.35
CA GLU A 133 -19.60 3.04 -13.57
C GLU A 133 -18.82 2.41 -12.41
N VAL A 134 -17.58 1.93 -12.62
CA VAL A 134 -16.78 1.31 -11.55
C VAL A 134 -16.29 2.32 -10.50
N LEU A 135 -16.14 3.61 -10.86
CA LEU A 135 -15.90 4.69 -9.90
C LEU A 135 -17.18 5.02 -9.08
N ASP A 136 -18.35 5.03 -9.71
CA ASP A 136 -19.64 5.29 -9.05
C ASP A 136 -20.18 4.10 -8.23
N GLU A 137 -19.79 2.88 -8.55
CA GLU A 137 -20.06 1.66 -7.77
C GLU A 137 -19.20 1.54 -6.49
N ALA A 138 -18.16 2.37 -6.29
CA ALA A 138 -17.20 2.21 -5.19
C ALA A 138 -17.71 2.74 -3.84
N GLU A 139 -17.71 1.88 -2.81
CA GLU A 139 -18.22 2.16 -1.46
C GLU A 139 -17.12 2.49 -0.42
N GLU A 140 -15.91 1.90 -0.52
CA GLU A 140 -14.89 2.00 0.54
C GLU A 140 -13.52 2.51 0.04
N SER A 141 -13.01 2.00 -1.07
CA SER A 141 -11.75 2.51 -1.65
C SER A 141 -11.61 2.23 -3.14
N VAL A 142 -11.06 3.22 -3.84
CA VAL A 142 -10.55 3.09 -5.21
C VAL A 142 -9.02 3.05 -5.18
N TYR A 143 -8.43 2.19 -6.00
CA TYR A 143 -7.01 2.19 -6.31
C TYR A 143 -6.85 2.22 -7.83
N LEU A 144 -6.19 3.24 -8.37
CA LEU A 144 -5.94 3.31 -9.81
C LEU A 144 -4.52 3.71 -10.19
N THR A 145 -4.06 3.15 -11.31
CA THR A 145 -2.99 3.69 -12.15
C THR A 145 -3.61 4.28 -13.41
N ILE A 146 -3.25 5.53 -13.73
CA ILE A 146 -3.75 6.27 -14.88
C ILE A 146 -2.58 6.92 -15.64
N PRO A 147 -2.48 6.78 -16.98
CA PRO A 147 -1.57 7.57 -17.79
C PRO A 147 -1.85 9.07 -17.64
N PHE A 148 -0.79 9.89 -17.59
CA PHE A 148 -0.91 11.35 -17.41
C PHE A 148 -1.83 12.03 -18.45
N SER A 149 -1.90 11.47 -19.66
CA SER A 149 -2.80 11.87 -20.76
C SER A 149 -4.30 11.80 -20.42
N GLU A 150 -4.73 10.81 -19.63
CA GLU A 150 -6.14 10.60 -19.26
C GLU A 150 -6.51 11.20 -17.90
N LEU A 151 -5.56 11.84 -17.22
CA LEU A 151 -5.81 12.41 -15.89
C LEU A 151 -6.93 13.46 -15.93
N ASP A 152 -6.93 14.35 -16.93
CA ASP A 152 -8.00 15.34 -17.13
C ASP A 152 -9.36 14.67 -17.46
N THR A 153 -9.37 13.56 -18.20
CA THR A 153 -10.58 12.83 -18.62
C THR A 153 -11.41 12.30 -17.44
N PHE A 154 -10.75 12.00 -16.31
CA PHE A 154 -11.37 11.38 -15.14
C PHE A 154 -11.15 12.13 -13.82
N ALA A 155 -10.38 13.24 -13.77
CA ALA A 155 -10.10 13.97 -12.53
C ALA A 155 -11.36 14.42 -11.77
N THR A 156 -12.45 14.71 -12.47
CA THR A 156 -13.75 15.04 -11.87
C THR A 156 -14.41 13.81 -11.25
N ASP A 157 -14.46 12.70 -11.98
CA ASP A 157 -15.06 11.43 -11.54
C ASP A 157 -14.31 10.87 -10.31
N ILE A 158 -12.98 10.89 -10.34
CA ILE A 158 -12.12 10.43 -9.24
C ILE A 158 -12.29 11.32 -8.00
N ARG A 159 -12.39 12.64 -8.17
CA ARG A 159 -12.68 13.57 -7.05
C ARG A 159 -14.06 13.29 -6.45
N ALA A 160 -15.07 12.94 -7.25
CA ALA A 160 -16.40 12.60 -6.76
C ALA A 160 -16.40 11.31 -5.89
N VAL A 161 -15.57 10.30 -6.20
CA VAL A 161 -15.36 9.12 -5.32
C VAL A 161 -14.91 9.57 -3.93
N ARG A 162 -13.89 10.44 -3.88
CA ARG A 162 -13.32 10.97 -2.66
C ARG A 162 -14.32 11.81 -1.86
N GLU A 163 -15.11 12.65 -2.53
CA GLU A 163 -16.16 13.47 -1.90
C GLU A 163 -17.32 12.63 -1.34
N ARG A 164 -17.58 11.43 -1.88
CA ARG A 164 -18.50 10.44 -1.29
C ARG A 164 -17.93 9.75 -0.04
N GLY A 165 -16.62 9.88 0.23
CA GLY A 165 -15.95 9.31 1.39
C GLY A 165 -15.27 7.96 1.17
N ALA A 166 -15.20 7.46 -0.07
CA ALA A 166 -14.41 6.29 -0.42
C ALA A 166 -12.95 6.70 -0.68
N ARG A 167 -11.98 6.04 -0.02
CA ARG A 167 -10.57 6.49 0.00
C ARG A 167 -9.87 6.18 -1.33
N VAL A 168 -9.25 7.18 -1.95
CA VAL A 168 -8.64 7.05 -3.28
C VAL A 168 -7.12 7.01 -3.21
N LEU A 169 -6.52 5.94 -3.74
CA LEU A 169 -5.09 5.83 -4.00
C LEU A 169 -4.85 5.95 -5.51
N LEU A 170 -4.09 6.96 -5.92
CA LEU A 170 -3.85 7.32 -7.32
C LEU A 170 -2.35 7.23 -7.65
N VAL A 171 -2.02 6.47 -8.70
CA VAL A 171 -0.72 6.47 -9.37
C VAL A 171 -0.86 7.09 -10.75
N ILE A 172 -0.07 8.12 -11.04
CA ILE A 172 0.00 8.73 -12.37
C ILE A 172 1.21 8.14 -13.11
N SER A 173 0.97 7.43 -14.21
CA SER A 173 1.99 6.80 -15.06
C SER A 173 2.33 7.67 -16.28
N ASN A 174 3.40 7.30 -16.99
CA ASN A 174 3.91 8.02 -18.16
C ASN A 174 4.16 9.53 -17.94
N LEU A 175 4.56 9.91 -16.72
CA LEU A 175 4.78 11.32 -16.37
C LEU A 175 5.96 11.93 -17.16
N PRO A 176 5.79 13.12 -17.78
CA PRO A 176 6.86 13.91 -18.39
C PRO A 176 8.12 14.06 -17.53
N GLU A 177 9.30 13.98 -18.15
CA GLU A 177 10.61 14.05 -17.46
C GLU A 177 10.76 15.29 -16.55
N ALA A 178 10.18 16.43 -16.95
CA ALA A 178 10.22 17.67 -16.18
C ALA A 178 9.43 17.62 -14.86
N GLN A 179 8.54 16.64 -14.69
CA GLN A 179 7.76 16.41 -13.47
C GLN A 179 8.39 15.34 -12.55
N ILE A 180 9.49 14.69 -12.98
CA ILE A 180 10.20 13.65 -12.20
C ILE A 180 11.39 14.26 -11.44
N GLY A 181 11.24 14.46 -10.12
CA GLY A 181 12.33 14.78 -9.21
C GLY A 181 13.13 13.55 -8.74
N GLU A 182 14.09 13.75 -7.84
CA GLU A 182 14.91 12.68 -7.26
C GLU A 182 14.09 11.78 -6.33
N ASP A 183 13.44 12.35 -5.30
CA ASP A 183 12.61 11.59 -4.34
C ASP A 183 11.09 11.75 -4.54
N ALA A 184 10.64 12.74 -5.31
CA ALA A 184 9.24 13.12 -5.47
C ALA A 184 8.88 13.45 -6.94
N VAL A 185 7.58 13.54 -7.24
CA VAL A 185 7.05 14.14 -8.49
C VAL A 185 6.39 15.49 -8.25
N THR A 186 6.32 16.31 -9.29
CA THR A 186 5.54 17.56 -9.31
C THR A 186 4.33 17.37 -10.23
N ILE A 187 3.15 17.78 -9.79
CA ILE A 187 1.92 17.82 -10.60
C ILE A 187 1.25 19.18 -10.44
N ASP A 188 0.39 19.55 -11.40
CA ASP A 188 -0.30 20.85 -11.38
C ASP A 188 -1.30 20.95 -10.23
N GLU A 189 -1.52 22.17 -9.73
CA GLU A 189 -2.31 22.41 -8.51
C GLU A 189 -3.74 21.85 -8.59
N GLN A 190 -4.34 21.82 -9.79
CA GLN A 190 -5.68 21.29 -10.06
C GLN A 190 -5.86 19.79 -9.82
N TYR A 191 -4.77 19.04 -9.64
CA TYR A 191 -4.80 17.61 -9.36
C TYR A 191 -4.55 17.27 -7.87
N LEU A 192 -4.10 18.23 -7.05
CA LEU A 192 -3.63 17.97 -5.69
C LEU A 192 -4.71 17.43 -4.75
N ASP A 193 -5.98 17.70 -5.03
CA ASP A 193 -7.16 17.32 -4.23
C ASP A 193 -7.97 16.15 -4.83
N VAL A 194 -7.61 15.66 -6.02
CA VAL A 194 -8.35 14.62 -6.76
C VAL A 194 -8.43 13.29 -6.00
N ALA A 195 -7.36 12.92 -5.28
CA ALA A 195 -7.26 11.66 -4.54
C ALA A 195 -6.52 11.83 -3.20
N ASP A 196 -6.78 10.95 -2.23
CA ASP A 196 -6.24 11.06 -0.85
C ASP A 196 -4.75 10.77 -0.76
N ARG A 197 -4.23 9.86 -1.60
CA ARG A 197 -2.78 9.73 -1.83
C ARG A 197 -2.52 9.71 -3.33
N ILE A 198 -1.62 10.59 -3.77
CA ILE A 198 -1.16 10.65 -5.17
C ILE A 198 0.33 10.33 -5.20
N ARG A 199 0.73 9.45 -6.12
CA ARG A 199 2.12 9.13 -6.45
C ARG A 199 2.29 9.14 -7.97
N GLY A 200 3.52 9.28 -8.45
CA GLY A 200 3.84 9.33 -9.87
C GLY A 200 4.98 8.41 -10.28
N ILE A 201 4.99 7.99 -11.54
CA ILE A 201 6.06 7.20 -12.14
C ILE A 201 6.27 7.55 -13.62
N LYS A 202 7.53 7.42 -14.07
CA LYS A 202 7.95 7.70 -15.46
C LYS A 202 7.62 6.58 -16.44
N SER A 203 7.51 5.33 -15.98
CA SER A 203 7.18 4.22 -16.85
C SER A 203 5.76 4.34 -17.40
N ASN A 204 5.56 3.88 -18.63
CA ASN A 204 4.24 3.65 -19.16
C ASN A 204 3.68 2.38 -18.49
N GLU A 205 2.78 2.59 -17.54
CA GLU A 205 1.96 1.56 -16.92
C GLU A 205 0.53 1.73 -17.48
N GLU A 206 -0.04 0.65 -18.01
CA GLU A 206 -1.39 0.61 -18.59
C GLU A 206 -2.47 1.07 -17.57
N PHE A 207 -3.62 1.57 -18.04
CA PHE A 207 -4.69 2.01 -17.15
C PHE A 207 -5.25 0.81 -16.36
N LEU A 208 -5.24 0.90 -15.04
CA LEU A 208 -5.75 -0.15 -14.15
C LEU A 208 -6.44 0.47 -12.95
N LEU A 209 -7.75 0.25 -12.84
CA LEU A 209 -8.62 0.69 -11.76
C LEU A 209 -9.13 -0.54 -10.99
N THR A 210 -9.11 -0.51 -9.65
CA THR A 210 -9.85 -1.44 -8.79
C THR A 210 -10.74 -0.68 -7.81
N ALA A 211 -11.95 -1.21 -7.57
CA ALA A 211 -12.88 -0.72 -6.56
C ALA A 211 -13.18 -1.83 -5.55
N ASP A 212 -13.05 -1.50 -4.26
CA ASP A 212 -13.35 -2.35 -3.09
C ASP A 212 -12.73 -3.75 -3.11
N ARG A 213 -11.66 -3.94 -3.89
CA ARG A 213 -11.00 -5.22 -4.20
C ARG A 213 -11.94 -6.26 -4.87
N ARG A 214 -13.09 -5.82 -5.40
CA ARG A 214 -14.20 -6.67 -5.91
C ARG A 214 -14.47 -6.50 -7.39
N SER A 215 -14.32 -5.29 -7.92
CA SER A 215 -14.40 -4.98 -9.36
C SER A 215 -13.12 -4.29 -9.83
N ALA A 216 -12.86 -4.37 -11.15
CA ALA A 216 -11.73 -3.70 -11.78
C ALA A 216 -12.01 -3.34 -13.25
N ILE A 217 -11.32 -2.30 -13.75
CA ILE A 217 -11.14 -2.04 -15.18
C ILE A 217 -9.65 -2.15 -15.49
N PHE A 218 -9.29 -2.93 -16.51
CA PHE A 218 -7.95 -2.92 -17.11
C PHE A 218 -8.05 -2.46 -18.57
N TRP A 219 -7.39 -1.37 -18.94
CA TRP A 219 -7.47 -0.76 -20.26
C TRP A 219 -6.05 -0.58 -20.84
N THR A 220 -5.81 -1.26 -21.96
CA THR A 220 -4.50 -1.34 -22.63
C THR A 220 -4.37 -0.38 -23.80
N ASP A 221 -3.14 0.08 -24.03
CA ASP A 221 -2.70 0.89 -25.16
C ASP A 221 -3.37 2.27 -25.25
N VAL A 222 -3.66 2.84 -24.08
CA VAL A 222 -4.34 4.13 -23.89
C VAL A 222 -3.66 5.28 -24.64
N ASP A 223 -2.32 5.32 -24.62
CA ASP A 223 -1.50 6.35 -25.27
C ASP A 223 -1.18 6.05 -26.76
N GLU A 224 -1.77 5.01 -27.37
CA GLU A 224 -1.44 4.50 -28.72
C GLU A 224 0.06 4.17 -28.93
N THR A 225 0.84 4.03 -27.85
CA THR A 225 2.31 3.92 -27.89
C THR A 225 2.82 2.66 -28.59
N ARG A 226 1.98 1.64 -28.78
CA ARG A 226 2.38 0.33 -29.28
C ARG A 226 1.87 0.15 -30.70
N MET A 227 2.78 0.18 -31.68
CA MET A 227 2.47 0.14 -33.13
C MET A 227 1.79 -1.16 -33.65
N THR A 228 1.25 -2.02 -32.78
CA THR A 228 0.77 -3.37 -33.10
C THR A 228 -0.39 -3.88 -32.24
N SER A 229 -1.01 -3.05 -31.40
CA SER A 229 -2.20 -3.43 -30.62
C SER A 229 -3.37 -2.50 -30.93
N ASP A 230 -4.58 -3.04 -30.82
CA ASP A 230 -5.82 -2.25 -30.82
C ASP A 230 -6.17 -1.90 -29.37
N GLN A 231 -6.72 -0.71 -29.12
CA GLN A 231 -7.21 -0.29 -27.80
C GLN A 231 -8.28 -1.27 -27.29
N GLN A 232 -8.12 -1.76 -26.05
CA GLN A 232 -9.05 -2.71 -25.42
C GLN A 232 -9.22 -2.40 -23.93
N GLY A 233 -10.45 -2.51 -23.43
CA GLY A 233 -10.77 -2.41 -22.02
C GLY A 233 -11.49 -3.67 -21.52
N TYR A 234 -11.18 -4.08 -20.29
CA TYR A 234 -11.69 -5.28 -19.66
C TYR A 234 -12.37 -4.92 -18.34
N ARG A 235 -13.70 -5.03 -18.26
CA ARG A 235 -14.42 -4.94 -16.97
C ARG A 235 -14.39 -6.31 -16.31
N ILE A 236 -13.95 -6.34 -15.06
CA ILE A 236 -13.74 -7.54 -14.26
C ILE A 236 -14.65 -7.44 -13.05
N THR A 237 -15.66 -8.32 -13.00
CA THR A 237 -16.62 -8.44 -11.88
C THR A 237 -16.30 -9.65 -10.98
N ASN A 238 -15.28 -10.43 -11.34
CA ASN A 238 -14.77 -11.56 -10.57
C ASN A 238 -13.88 -11.07 -9.41
N PRO A 239 -14.27 -11.24 -8.12
CA PRO A 239 -13.51 -10.72 -6.99
C PRO A 239 -12.12 -11.35 -6.83
N GLU A 240 -11.92 -12.60 -7.26
CA GLU A 240 -10.59 -13.24 -7.18
C GLU A 240 -9.59 -12.60 -8.14
N LEU A 241 -10.05 -12.17 -9.33
CA LEU A 241 -9.22 -11.49 -10.30
C LEU A 241 -9.06 -10.00 -9.96
N ALA A 242 -10.12 -9.32 -9.53
CA ALA A 242 -10.06 -7.94 -9.05
C ALA A 242 -9.09 -7.80 -7.85
N PHE A 243 -9.16 -8.71 -6.88
CA PHE A 243 -8.18 -8.82 -5.78
C PHE A 243 -6.75 -9.05 -6.29
N THR A 244 -6.57 -9.87 -7.33
CA THR A 244 -5.24 -10.17 -7.88
C THR A 244 -4.61 -8.94 -8.54
N LEU A 245 -5.41 -8.13 -9.23
CA LEU A 245 -5.00 -6.84 -9.82
C LEU A 245 -4.76 -5.77 -8.75
N ASP A 246 -5.61 -5.69 -7.73
CA ASP A 246 -5.44 -4.79 -6.58
C ASP A 246 -4.13 -5.07 -5.83
N ARG A 247 -3.81 -6.35 -5.63
CA ARG A 247 -2.54 -6.79 -5.05
C ARG A 247 -1.34 -6.54 -5.97
N PHE A 248 -1.53 -6.47 -7.29
CA PHE A 248 -0.49 -6.05 -8.23
C PHE A 248 -0.19 -4.54 -8.09
N LEU A 249 -1.22 -3.69 -7.94
CA LEU A 249 -1.03 -2.26 -7.63
C LEU A 249 -0.25 -2.08 -6.31
N ASP A 250 -0.69 -2.74 -5.22
CA ASP A 250 -0.11 -2.60 -3.86
C ASP A 250 1.32 -3.19 -3.72
N GLU A 251 1.58 -4.37 -4.29
CA GLU A 251 2.90 -5.03 -4.17
C GLU A 251 3.90 -4.66 -5.27
N SER A 252 3.45 -4.29 -6.48
CA SER A 252 4.32 -4.19 -7.66
C SER A 252 4.46 -2.77 -8.18
N ILE A 253 3.37 -1.99 -8.26
CA ILE A 253 3.41 -0.61 -8.77
C ILE A 253 3.78 0.37 -7.67
N TRP A 254 3.06 0.37 -6.54
CA TRP A 254 3.24 1.34 -5.44
C TRP A 254 4.70 1.53 -5.00
N PRO A 255 5.51 0.47 -4.79
CA PRO A 255 6.89 0.63 -4.29
C PRO A 255 7.85 1.28 -5.29
N LEU A 256 7.48 1.36 -6.58
CA LEU A 256 8.29 1.97 -7.64
C LEU A 256 7.93 3.45 -7.89
N THR A 257 6.80 3.91 -7.35
CA THR A 257 6.26 5.27 -7.54
C THR A 257 6.79 6.25 -6.49
N LYS A 258 6.88 7.54 -6.83
CA LYS A 258 7.31 8.62 -5.91
C LYS A 258 6.12 9.46 -5.44
N PRO A 259 6.10 9.97 -4.18
CA PRO A 259 5.05 10.86 -3.70
C PRO A 259 5.06 12.22 -4.43
N VAL A 260 3.95 12.96 -4.35
CA VAL A 260 3.88 14.36 -4.80
C VAL A 260 4.63 15.28 -3.83
N ALA A 261 5.44 16.19 -4.36
CA ALA A 261 6.21 17.14 -3.57
C ALA A 261 5.33 18.16 -2.82
N ASN A 262 5.77 18.57 -1.62
CA ASN A 262 5.12 19.58 -0.77
C ASN A 262 3.66 19.30 -0.37
N ARG A 263 3.16 18.08 -0.58
CA ARG A 263 1.84 17.66 -0.12
C ARG A 263 1.94 16.98 1.25
N ASP A 264 1.17 17.47 2.21
CA ASP A 264 0.90 16.78 3.46
C ASP A 264 0.07 15.51 3.19
N THR A 265 0.49 14.38 3.78
CA THR A 265 -0.20 13.09 3.66
C THR A 265 -0.34 12.37 5.00
N ASP A 266 -0.19 13.07 6.13
CA ASP A 266 -0.30 12.46 7.46
C ASP A 266 -1.73 11.93 7.70
N PRO A 267 -1.89 10.67 8.16
CA PRO A 267 -3.19 10.03 8.32
C PRO A 267 -3.99 10.63 9.50
N THR A 268 -5.20 11.09 9.23
CA THR A 268 -6.12 11.60 10.27
C THR A 268 -6.94 10.47 10.90
N TYR A 269 -6.70 10.16 12.17
CA TYR A 269 -7.42 9.09 12.87
C TYR A 269 -8.78 9.56 13.43
N PRO A 270 -9.84 8.71 13.43
CA PRO A 270 -9.84 7.30 13.02
C PRO A 270 -9.77 7.10 11.50
N GLU A 271 -8.96 6.14 11.07
CA GLU A 271 -8.65 5.88 9.66
C GLU A 271 -8.87 4.40 9.31
N ARG A 272 -9.34 4.11 8.08
CA ARG A 272 -9.84 2.79 7.67
C ARG A 272 -9.07 2.25 6.46
N TYR A 273 -8.70 0.97 6.50
CA TYR A 273 -7.85 0.32 5.50
C TYR A 273 -8.42 -1.02 5.06
N LEU A 274 -8.51 -1.24 3.75
CA LEU A 274 -8.70 -2.57 3.14
C LEU A 274 -7.37 -3.27 2.76
N ARG A 275 -6.24 -2.57 2.90
CA ARG A 275 -4.91 -2.99 2.44
C ARG A 275 -3.90 -2.87 3.57
N MET A 276 -3.41 -4.01 4.06
CA MET A 276 -2.49 -4.10 5.20
C MET A 276 -1.18 -3.34 4.94
N ARG A 277 -0.60 -3.39 3.72
CA ARG A 277 0.65 -2.69 3.43
C ARG A 277 0.51 -1.17 3.56
N ASN A 278 -0.61 -0.58 3.13
CA ASN A 278 -0.85 0.86 3.32
C ASN A 278 -1.05 1.19 4.81
N CYS A 279 -1.82 0.38 5.53
CA CYS A 279 -1.99 0.52 6.98
C CYS A 279 -0.66 0.53 7.75
N LEU A 280 0.29 -0.34 7.37
CA LEU A 280 1.60 -0.43 8.03
C LEU A 280 2.60 0.65 7.58
N ILE A 281 2.39 1.28 6.42
CA ILE A 281 3.15 2.49 6.02
C ILE A 281 2.69 3.67 6.88
N ASP A 282 1.38 3.92 6.92
CA ASP A 282 0.77 5.04 7.66
C ASP A 282 1.04 4.91 9.18
N LEU A 283 0.98 3.68 9.73
CA LEU A 283 1.39 3.41 11.12
C LEU A 283 2.89 3.59 11.36
N ARG A 284 3.75 3.29 10.39
CA ARG A 284 5.20 3.51 10.53
C ARG A 284 5.51 5.01 10.64
N GLU A 285 4.89 5.81 9.79
CA GLU A 285 5.05 7.27 9.78
C GLU A 285 4.50 7.87 11.11
N ALA A 286 3.28 7.47 11.52
CA ALA A 286 2.68 7.96 12.76
C ALA A 286 3.38 7.49 14.05
N THR A 287 4.10 6.37 14.03
CA THR A 287 4.85 5.86 15.21
C THR A 287 6.23 6.50 15.42
N GLU A 288 6.69 7.38 14.52
CA GLU A 288 7.85 8.24 14.78
C GLU A 288 7.52 9.35 15.81
N THR A 289 6.24 9.74 15.91
CA THR A 289 5.75 10.79 16.83
C THR A 289 4.92 10.25 18.00
N HIS A 290 4.31 9.07 17.86
CA HIS A 290 3.42 8.48 18.87
C HIS A 290 3.86 7.06 19.27
N PRO A 291 3.83 6.68 20.55
CA PRO A 291 4.20 5.33 20.98
C PRO A 291 3.19 4.29 20.48
N LEU A 292 3.64 3.10 20.05
CA LEU A 292 2.79 2.01 19.54
C LEU A 292 1.45 1.82 20.30
N ARG A 293 1.48 1.90 21.64
CA ARG A 293 0.31 1.68 22.50
C ARG A 293 -0.76 2.78 22.48
N SER A 294 -0.51 3.95 21.88
CA SER A 294 -1.58 4.92 21.59
C SER A 294 -2.42 4.51 20.38
N PHE A 295 -2.01 3.51 19.59
CA PHE A 295 -2.81 3.00 18.49
C PHE A 295 -3.68 1.84 18.97
N ARG A 296 -4.99 2.05 18.97
CA ARG A 296 -5.98 0.98 19.17
C ARG A 296 -6.48 0.54 17.80
N VAL A 297 -6.48 -0.76 17.57
CA VAL A 297 -6.86 -1.35 16.29
C VAL A 297 -8.09 -2.19 16.45
N GLU A 298 -9.08 -1.95 15.59
CA GLU A 298 -10.23 -2.84 15.39
C GLU A 298 -10.10 -3.47 14.00
N PHE A 299 -10.39 -4.75 13.85
CA PHE A 299 -10.39 -5.40 12.54
C PHE A 299 -11.59 -6.33 12.36
N GLU A 300 -12.07 -6.40 11.12
CA GLU A 300 -13.07 -7.34 10.64
C GLU A 300 -12.37 -8.35 9.73
N GLY A 301 -12.55 -9.63 10.00
CA GLY A 301 -11.66 -10.66 9.49
C GLY A 301 -12.12 -12.09 9.70
N HIS A 302 -11.20 -13.03 9.55
CA HIS A 302 -11.41 -14.46 9.83
C HIS A 302 -10.27 -14.99 10.71
N ASP A 303 -10.60 -15.95 11.56
CA ASP A 303 -9.61 -16.82 12.23
C ASP A 303 -8.99 -17.78 11.20
N VAL A 304 -7.65 -17.89 11.15
CA VAL A 304 -6.96 -18.55 10.03
C VAL A 304 -7.04 -20.09 10.11
N GLU A 305 -7.15 -20.66 11.32
CA GLU A 305 -7.27 -22.11 11.52
C GLU A 305 -8.72 -22.59 11.35
N SER A 306 -9.67 -21.94 12.03
CA SER A 306 -11.09 -22.35 12.05
C SER A 306 -11.91 -21.81 10.89
N ARG A 307 -11.51 -20.67 10.30
CA ARG A 307 -12.25 -19.91 9.27
C ARG A 307 -13.58 -19.31 9.74
N GLU A 308 -13.78 -19.15 11.05
CA GLU A 308 -14.90 -18.39 11.59
C GLU A 308 -14.69 -16.88 11.39
N GLU A 309 -15.79 -16.14 11.11
CA GLU A 309 -15.74 -14.68 10.98
C GLU A 309 -15.55 -14.03 12.36
N VAL A 310 -14.64 -13.06 12.46
CA VAL A 310 -14.33 -12.37 13.71
C VAL A 310 -14.28 -10.86 13.53
N THR A 311 -14.76 -10.15 14.55
CA THR A 311 -14.45 -8.73 14.77
C THR A 311 -13.74 -8.63 16.10
N LYS A 312 -12.49 -8.15 16.12
CA LYS A 312 -11.69 -8.04 17.36
C LYS A 312 -11.02 -6.68 17.45
N ARG A 313 -10.76 -6.25 18.68
CA ARG A 313 -10.12 -4.96 19.00
C ARG A 313 -9.02 -5.16 20.03
N GLY A 314 -7.86 -4.59 19.76
CA GLY A 314 -6.66 -4.71 20.60
C GLY A 314 -5.81 -3.45 20.59
N THR A 315 -4.77 -3.44 21.42
CA THR A 315 -3.76 -2.36 21.45
C THR A 315 -2.57 -2.78 20.61
N LEU A 316 -2.07 -1.91 19.72
CA LEU A 316 -0.90 -2.19 18.92
C LEU A 316 0.34 -2.31 19.82
N VAL A 317 1.02 -3.46 19.76
CA VAL A 317 2.27 -3.72 20.51
C VAL A 317 3.49 -3.94 19.61
N GLY A 318 3.27 -4.12 18.31
CA GLY A 318 4.31 -4.20 17.29
C GLY A 318 3.71 -4.43 15.91
N TYR A 319 4.53 -4.36 14.87
CA TYR A 319 4.17 -4.77 13.52
C TYR A 319 5.41 -5.17 12.74
N HIS A 320 5.21 -5.87 11.61
CA HIS A 320 6.27 -6.19 10.67
C HIS A 320 5.88 -5.74 9.27
N TYR A 321 6.70 -4.85 8.71
CA TYR A 321 6.63 -4.42 7.32
C TYR A 321 8.03 -4.36 6.73
N SER A 322 8.18 -4.82 5.49
CA SER A 322 9.39 -4.66 4.69
C SER A 322 9.02 -4.44 3.23
N PRO A 323 9.67 -3.51 2.51
CA PRO A 323 9.50 -3.38 1.05
C PRO A 323 10.10 -4.58 0.29
N PHE A 324 10.92 -5.42 0.94
CA PHE A 324 11.58 -6.58 0.34
C PHE A 324 11.01 -7.93 0.81
N ASP A 325 10.08 -7.94 1.77
CA ASP A 325 9.34 -9.14 2.19
C ASP A 325 7.85 -9.02 1.80
N ARG A 326 7.24 -10.16 1.49
CA ARG A 326 5.79 -10.28 1.34
C ARG A 326 5.05 -10.22 2.68
N ARG A 327 5.72 -10.60 3.78
CA ARG A 327 5.16 -10.54 5.14
C ARG A 327 4.77 -9.10 5.50
N ALA A 328 3.50 -8.92 5.84
CA ALA A 328 2.93 -7.67 6.30
C ALA A 328 1.85 -8.01 7.34
N TYR A 329 2.17 -7.82 8.62
CA TYR A 329 1.28 -8.14 9.74
C TYR A 329 1.48 -7.18 10.91
N MET A 330 0.49 -7.11 11.78
CA MET A 330 0.55 -6.40 13.07
C MET A 330 0.43 -7.35 14.25
N GLN A 331 0.90 -6.92 15.41
CA GLN A 331 0.78 -7.62 16.69
C GLN A 331 -0.11 -6.80 17.63
N LEU A 332 -1.24 -7.38 18.03
CA LEU A 332 -2.25 -6.74 18.86
C LEU A 332 -2.37 -7.45 20.21
N ASP A 333 -2.32 -6.69 21.31
CA ASP A 333 -2.72 -7.17 22.62
C ASP A 333 -4.25 -7.11 22.73
N VAL A 334 -4.90 -8.27 22.60
CA VAL A 334 -6.36 -8.44 22.60
C VAL A 334 -6.80 -8.91 23.98
N ASN A 335 -7.70 -8.14 24.61
CA ASN A 335 -8.13 -8.34 26.00
C ASN A 335 -8.71 -9.76 26.24
N GLY A 336 -7.94 -10.60 26.93
CA GLY A 336 -8.32 -11.98 27.29
C GLY A 336 -7.66 -13.07 26.44
N GLU A 337 -7.06 -12.71 25.30
CA GLU A 337 -6.32 -13.62 24.40
C GLU A 337 -4.81 -13.38 24.47
N GLY A 338 -4.38 -12.15 24.77
CA GLY A 338 -2.98 -11.73 24.81
C GLY A 338 -2.50 -11.20 23.45
N VAL A 339 -1.21 -11.32 23.18
CA VAL A 339 -0.62 -10.83 21.92
C VAL A 339 -0.87 -11.83 20.79
N VAL A 340 -1.65 -11.40 19.80
CA VAL A 340 -1.99 -12.15 18.58
C VAL A 340 -1.45 -11.45 17.34
N THR A 341 -1.21 -12.21 16.27
CA THR A 341 -0.81 -11.71 14.95
C THR A 341 -2.00 -11.55 14.01
N VAL A 342 -2.02 -10.45 13.27
CA VAL A 342 -3.07 -10.15 12.29
C VAL A 342 -2.42 -9.79 10.96
N GLY A 343 -2.66 -10.61 9.94
CA GLY A 343 -2.22 -10.39 8.56
C GLY A 343 -3.30 -9.70 7.73
N GLY A 344 -2.97 -9.37 6.48
CA GLY A 344 -3.96 -8.84 5.53
C GLY A 344 -4.92 -9.90 4.96
N TRP A 345 -5.81 -9.47 4.06
CA TRP A 345 -6.69 -10.32 3.27
C TRP A 345 -5.91 -11.49 2.63
N LYS A 346 -6.43 -12.73 2.75
CA LYS A 346 -5.76 -14.01 2.39
C LYS A 346 -4.44 -14.31 3.14
N ALA A 347 -4.26 -13.79 4.36
CA ALA A 347 -3.26 -14.30 5.31
C ALA A 347 -3.41 -15.81 5.57
N THR A 348 -2.28 -16.49 5.81
CA THR A 348 -2.23 -17.95 6.08
C THR A 348 -1.15 -18.37 7.08
N LEU A 349 -0.40 -17.42 7.66
CA LEU A 349 0.70 -17.68 8.61
C LEU A 349 0.45 -17.02 9.98
N GLU A 350 -0.31 -15.93 9.97
CA GLU A 350 -0.79 -15.16 11.11
C GLU A 350 -2.04 -15.82 11.74
N ASP A 351 -2.37 -15.46 12.97
CA ASP A 351 -3.53 -16.03 13.69
C ASP A 351 -4.87 -15.58 13.05
N TYR A 352 -4.92 -14.33 12.54
CA TYR A 352 -6.11 -13.73 11.92
C TYR A 352 -5.84 -13.10 10.54
N GLU A 353 -6.80 -13.27 9.63
CA GLU A 353 -6.92 -12.57 8.34
C GLU A 353 -7.77 -11.31 8.52
N ALA A 354 -7.20 -10.10 8.48
CA ALA A 354 -7.99 -8.87 8.42
C ALA A 354 -8.35 -8.50 6.97
N ARG A 355 -9.65 -8.41 6.67
CA ARG A 355 -10.15 -7.87 5.41
C ARG A 355 -10.29 -6.35 5.44
N ARG A 356 -10.53 -5.82 6.65
CA ARG A 356 -10.76 -4.41 6.94
C ARG A 356 -10.19 -4.10 8.32
N ILE A 357 -9.49 -2.97 8.43
CA ILE A 357 -8.75 -2.54 9.61
C ILE A 357 -9.13 -1.09 9.89
N THR A 358 -9.45 -0.77 11.15
CA THR A 358 -9.69 0.60 11.62
C THR A 358 -8.63 0.93 12.67
N ILE A 359 -7.87 2.00 12.43
CA ILE A 359 -6.86 2.52 13.36
C ILE A 359 -7.44 3.74 14.08
N GLU A 360 -7.43 3.71 15.40
CA GLU A 360 -7.75 4.85 16.26
C GLU A 360 -6.48 5.32 16.99
N LEU A 361 -6.25 6.63 17.01
CA LEU A 361 -5.34 7.22 17.98
C LEU A 361 -6.11 7.41 19.31
N HIS A 362 -5.78 6.57 20.29
CA HIS A 362 -6.26 6.67 21.66
C HIS A 362 -5.20 7.39 22.52
N GLU A 363 -5.63 8.44 23.24
CA GLU A 363 -4.83 9.02 24.33
C GLU A 363 -4.75 8.03 25.51
N ASP A 364 -3.85 7.05 25.38
CA ASP A 364 -3.56 6.13 26.47
C ASP A 364 -2.93 6.92 27.62
N ARG A 365 -3.63 6.97 28.77
CA ARG A 365 -3.39 7.90 29.88
C ARG A 365 -1.97 7.79 30.47
N ARG A 366 -1.04 8.50 29.84
CA ARG A 366 0.28 8.99 30.27
C ARG A 366 1.01 9.46 29.00
N VAL A 367 0.63 10.64 28.50
CA VAL A 367 1.51 11.42 27.63
C VAL A 367 2.85 11.57 28.37
N GLY A 368 3.94 11.02 27.82
CA GLY A 368 5.22 10.91 28.52
C GLY A 368 5.84 12.24 28.99
N ASN A 369 5.32 13.35 28.45
CA ASN A 369 5.73 14.72 28.78
C ASN A 369 4.94 15.38 29.92
N GLN A 370 3.95 14.71 30.52
CA GLN A 370 3.28 15.18 31.74
C GLN A 370 3.75 14.38 32.97
N MET A 371 4.60 15.03 33.77
CA MET A 371 4.97 14.57 35.11
C MET A 371 3.72 14.46 35.99
N ASP A 372 3.56 13.34 36.70
CA ASP A 372 2.51 13.22 37.73
C ASP A 372 2.84 14.03 38.98
N ASP A 373 1.83 14.29 39.83
CA ASP A 373 1.96 15.12 41.03
C ASP A 373 3.06 14.64 42.00
N GLU A 374 3.45 13.36 41.94
CA GLU A 374 4.53 12.81 42.73
C GLU A 374 5.90 13.16 42.15
N THR A 375 6.08 12.91 40.85
CA THR A 375 7.28 13.31 40.11
C THR A 375 7.49 14.84 40.16
N ALA A 376 6.41 15.62 40.06
CA ALA A 376 6.45 17.08 40.20
C ALA A 376 6.88 17.54 41.60
N ARG A 377 6.30 16.98 42.67
CA ARG A 377 6.72 17.27 44.05
C ARG A 377 8.19 16.91 44.31
N HIS A 378 8.66 15.79 43.75
CA HIS A 378 10.05 15.36 43.92
C HIS A 378 11.03 16.23 43.14
N LEU A 379 10.72 16.61 41.89
CA LEU A 379 11.59 17.51 41.12
C LEU A 379 11.64 18.93 41.71
N GLU A 380 10.53 19.47 42.21
CA GLU A 380 10.54 20.77 42.91
C GLU A 380 11.29 20.68 44.26
N SER A 381 11.20 19.56 44.97
CA SER A 381 12.02 19.30 46.16
C SER A 381 13.52 19.21 45.84
N CYS A 382 13.90 18.62 44.70
CA CYS A 382 15.28 18.61 44.23
C CYS A 382 15.75 20.02 43.85
N ARG A 383 14.92 20.77 43.12
CA ARG A 383 15.20 22.17 42.74
C ARG A 383 15.41 23.07 43.96
N THR A 384 14.56 22.93 44.98
CA THR A 384 14.65 23.68 46.25
C THR A 384 15.87 23.27 47.10
N ALA A 385 16.40 22.06 46.91
CA ALA A 385 17.58 21.56 47.61
C ALA A 385 18.92 21.90 46.91
N LEU A 386 18.87 22.39 45.66
CA LEU A 386 20.05 22.86 44.93
C LEU A 386 20.33 24.34 45.26
N PRO A 387 21.60 24.76 45.41
CA PRO A 387 21.94 26.15 45.69
C PRO A 387 21.73 27.03 44.46
N GLU A 388 21.30 28.28 44.66
CA GLU A 388 21.02 29.23 43.58
C GLU A 388 22.28 29.67 42.79
N THR A 389 23.46 29.62 43.41
CA THR A 389 24.76 29.76 42.74
C THR A 389 25.75 28.70 43.22
N LEU A 390 26.78 28.44 42.41
CA LEU A 390 27.82 27.43 42.66
C LEU A 390 29.14 28.05 43.15
N ASP A 391 29.10 29.27 43.67
CA ASP A 391 30.28 30.06 44.03
C ASP A 391 31.09 29.40 45.18
N GLY A 392 32.33 29.02 44.89
CA GLY A 392 33.23 28.39 45.86
C GLY A 392 32.90 26.93 46.21
N VAL A 393 31.97 26.30 45.51
CA VAL A 393 31.57 24.89 45.74
C VAL A 393 32.39 23.96 44.84
N THR A 394 33.09 22.99 45.46
CA THR A 394 33.64 21.85 44.71
C THR A 394 32.47 20.96 44.26
N ILE A 395 32.26 20.86 42.94
CA ILE A 395 31.22 20.02 42.37
C ILE A 395 31.72 18.57 42.32
N GLU A 396 31.14 17.71 43.15
CA GLU A 396 31.33 16.25 43.08
C GLU A 396 30.12 15.65 42.33
N PRO A 397 30.22 15.35 41.02
CA PRO A 397 29.07 14.88 40.25
C PRO A 397 28.71 13.45 40.65
N VAL A 398 27.45 13.21 41.00
CA VAL A 398 26.94 11.87 41.34
C VAL A 398 26.27 11.27 40.10
N PHE A 399 26.77 10.12 39.64
CA PHE A 399 26.19 9.37 38.53
C PHE A 399 25.69 8.01 39.03
N GLY A 400 24.56 7.52 38.49
CA GLY A 400 23.95 6.36 39.10
C GLY A 400 22.78 5.67 38.38
N PHE A 401 22.38 4.58 39.03
CA PHE A 401 21.33 3.62 38.69
C PHE A 401 21.47 2.87 37.35
N ASP A 402 21.96 3.51 36.29
CA ASP A 402 22.24 2.86 35.01
C ASP A 402 23.72 2.45 34.89
N GLY A 403 24.03 1.22 35.28
CA GLY A 403 25.37 0.62 35.13
C GLY A 403 25.28 -0.90 35.05
N PHE A 404 25.86 -1.46 34.00
CA PHE A 404 25.85 -2.90 33.69
C PHE A 404 27.23 -3.38 33.22
N VAL A 405 27.47 -4.69 33.17
CA VAL A 405 28.72 -5.25 32.62
C VAL A 405 28.49 -5.65 31.16
N ASP A 406 29.09 -4.89 30.25
CA ASP A 406 29.12 -5.20 28.82
C ASP A 406 30.04 -6.38 28.55
N ARG A 407 29.56 -7.31 27.73
CA ARG A 407 30.31 -8.47 27.24
C ARG A 407 30.68 -8.20 25.79
N VAL A 408 31.86 -7.65 25.58
CA VAL A 408 32.36 -7.33 24.24
C VAL A 408 32.52 -8.63 23.45
N ARG A 409 31.99 -8.65 22.23
CA ARG A 409 32.03 -9.80 21.34
C ARG A 409 32.53 -9.39 19.97
N GLU A 410 33.39 -10.22 19.42
CA GLU A 410 33.78 -10.16 18.01
C GLU A 410 32.97 -11.22 17.24
N MET A 411 32.43 -10.81 16.10
CA MET A 411 31.83 -11.74 15.14
C MET A 411 32.95 -12.42 14.35
N VAL A 412 32.87 -13.74 14.21
CA VAL A 412 33.80 -14.52 13.39
C VAL A 412 33.35 -14.47 11.94
N ASP A 413 34.18 -13.94 11.05
CA ASP A 413 33.94 -14.05 9.61
C ASP A 413 34.16 -15.51 9.18
N THR A 414 35.37 -16.02 9.44
CA THR A 414 35.85 -17.34 9.03
C THR A 414 36.79 -17.89 10.10
N ARG A 415 36.55 -19.13 10.55
CA ARG A 415 37.39 -19.79 11.57
C ARG A 415 38.53 -20.58 10.92
N GLN A 416 39.77 -20.21 11.24
CA GLN A 416 41.00 -20.80 10.67
C GLN A 416 41.63 -21.87 11.58
N GLY A 417 41.33 -21.86 12.89
CA GLY A 417 41.82 -22.83 13.87
C GLY A 417 40.97 -22.89 15.14
N SER A 418 41.49 -23.50 16.21
CA SER A 418 40.84 -23.53 17.54
C SER A 418 40.80 -22.14 18.18
N ASP A 419 41.88 -21.38 18.03
CA ASP A 419 42.11 -20.09 18.70
C ASP A 419 42.49 -18.99 17.66
N SER A 420 42.08 -19.18 16.40
CA SER A 420 42.38 -18.28 15.28
C SER A 420 41.18 -18.20 14.32
N TYR A 421 40.81 -16.97 13.99
CA TYR A 421 39.70 -16.60 13.14
C TYR A 421 40.01 -15.26 12.44
N ASP A 422 39.36 -15.03 11.32
CA ASP A 422 39.24 -13.72 10.70
C ASP A 422 38.02 -13.02 11.33
N GLN A 423 38.16 -11.74 11.71
CA GLN A 423 37.07 -10.95 12.30
C GLN A 423 36.13 -10.41 11.22
N LEU A 424 34.84 -10.34 11.54
CA LEU A 424 33.82 -9.68 10.70
C LEU A 424 33.69 -8.21 11.12
N ASP A 425 34.55 -7.36 10.55
CA ASP A 425 34.70 -5.95 10.97
C ASP A 425 33.52 -5.03 10.59
N GLU A 426 32.78 -5.35 9.52
CA GLU A 426 31.70 -4.51 9.01
C GLU A 426 30.32 -5.12 9.28
N LEU A 427 29.45 -4.33 9.95
CA LEU A 427 28.06 -4.70 10.18
C LEU A 427 27.27 -4.88 8.87
N GLN A 428 27.66 -4.19 7.80
CA GLN A 428 27.10 -4.41 6.46
C GLN A 428 27.36 -5.83 5.96
N THR A 429 28.58 -6.35 6.11
CA THR A 429 28.91 -7.74 5.71
C THR A 429 28.13 -8.77 6.53
N PHE A 430 27.79 -8.49 7.79
CA PHE A 430 26.85 -9.30 8.58
C PHE A 430 25.42 -9.25 8.00
N GLY A 431 24.95 -8.06 7.63
CA GLY A 431 23.67 -7.87 6.92
C GLY A 431 23.62 -8.65 5.60
N ASP A 432 24.66 -8.55 4.78
CA ASP A 432 24.77 -9.27 3.51
C ASP A 432 24.82 -10.79 3.69
N ARG A 433 25.39 -11.29 4.79
CA ARG A 433 25.31 -12.72 5.16
C ARG A 433 23.87 -13.11 5.51
N LEU A 434 23.17 -12.31 6.31
CA LEU A 434 21.78 -12.57 6.72
C LEU A 434 20.81 -12.55 5.53
N SER A 435 20.88 -11.50 4.71
CA SER A 435 20.04 -11.32 3.51
C SER A 435 20.21 -12.47 2.51
N ARG A 436 21.45 -12.96 2.31
CA ARG A 436 21.70 -14.14 1.46
C ARG A 436 21.15 -15.44 2.06
N SER A 437 21.18 -15.59 3.38
CA SER A 437 20.60 -16.77 4.06
C SER A 437 19.07 -16.78 3.90
N ALA A 438 18.43 -15.63 4.12
CA ALA A 438 16.98 -15.46 3.95
C ALA A 438 16.55 -15.66 2.48
N ALA A 439 17.23 -15.02 1.52
CA ALA A 439 16.94 -15.14 0.09
C ALA A 439 17.22 -16.54 -0.51
N SER A 440 17.77 -17.48 0.28
CA SER A 440 17.98 -18.87 -0.12
C SER A 440 17.22 -19.89 0.75
N ASP A 441 16.39 -19.42 1.69
CA ASP A 441 15.67 -20.25 2.68
C ASP A 441 16.62 -21.20 3.47
N THR A 442 17.86 -20.77 3.70
CA THR A 442 18.89 -21.55 4.39
C THR A 442 19.07 -21.17 5.86
N SER A 443 19.40 -22.17 6.69
CA SER A 443 19.62 -22.00 8.12
C SER A 443 20.85 -21.13 8.42
N PHE A 444 20.60 -19.88 8.82
CA PHE A 444 21.65 -18.94 9.22
C PHE A 444 22.41 -19.44 10.45
N THR A 445 23.73 -19.57 10.31
CA THR A 445 24.65 -19.85 11.44
C THR A 445 25.72 -18.78 11.45
N ASN A 446 25.98 -18.19 12.61
CA ASN A 446 27.14 -17.32 12.84
C ASN A 446 27.79 -17.69 14.17
N GLU A 447 29.08 -17.39 14.27
CA GLU A 447 29.88 -17.58 15.47
C GLU A 447 30.33 -16.21 16.00
N TRP A 448 30.33 -16.07 17.32
CA TRP A 448 30.94 -14.93 18.00
C TRP A 448 31.78 -15.41 19.18
N ILE A 449 32.81 -14.66 19.51
CA ILE A 449 33.69 -14.93 20.66
C ILE A 449 33.62 -13.73 21.59
N GLN A 450 33.47 -13.96 22.89
CA GLN A 450 33.55 -12.89 23.88
C GLN A 450 35.03 -12.60 24.16
N THR A 451 35.49 -11.39 23.87
CA THR A 451 36.91 -11.03 23.97
C THR A 451 37.24 -10.08 25.12
N ASP A 452 36.24 -9.35 25.67
CA ASP A 452 36.47 -8.40 26.77
C ASP A 452 35.22 -8.21 27.67
N LEU A 453 35.42 -7.62 28.85
CA LEU A 453 34.38 -7.21 29.81
C LEU A 453 34.57 -5.73 30.16
N ARG A 454 33.53 -4.90 30.08
CA ARG A 454 33.62 -3.45 30.34
C ARG A 454 32.44 -2.91 31.13
N CYS A 455 32.61 -1.79 31.82
CA CYS A 455 31.48 -1.12 32.48
C CYS A 455 30.63 -0.37 31.44
N GLY A 456 29.40 -0.79 31.24
CA GLY A 456 28.40 -0.14 30.39
C GLY A 456 27.49 0.82 31.14
N GLY A 457 26.57 1.46 30.41
CA GLY A 457 25.53 2.34 30.95
C GLY A 457 25.99 3.79 31.17
N HIS A 458 25.02 4.70 31.28
CA HIS A 458 25.25 6.14 31.41
C HIS A 458 26.15 6.47 32.59
N THR A 459 26.04 5.74 33.72
CA THR A 459 26.92 5.94 34.88
C THR A 459 28.39 5.80 34.51
N SER A 460 28.73 4.77 33.73
CA SER A 460 30.10 4.47 33.32
C SER A 460 30.60 5.47 32.26
N HIS A 461 29.76 5.83 31.28
CA HIS A 461 30.13 6.81 30.26
C HIS A 461 30.30 8.23 30.82
N LEU A 462 29.39 8.69 31.68
CA LEU A 462 29.48 10.01 32.32
C LEU A 462 30.66 10.06 33.29
N SER A 463 30.91 9.01 34.08
CA SER A 463 32.07 8.97 34.98
C SER A 463 33.41 9.07 34.22
N ARG A 464 33.55 8.37 33.08
CA ARG A 464 34.71 8.52 32.18
C ARG A 464 34.83 9.91 31.58
N ALA A 465 33.71 10.52 31.17
CA ALA A 465 33.71 11.85 30.57
C ALA A 465 34.10 12.95 31.57
N PHE A 466 33.47 12.96 32.75
CA PHE A 466 33.76 13.94 33.79
C PHE A 466 35.13 13.72 34.45
N GLY A 467 35.61 12.48 34.54
CA GLY A 467 36.99 12.19 34.94
C GLY A 467 38.05 12.71 33.97
N ARG A 468 37.72 12.92 32.67
CA ARG A 468 38.59 13.63 31.70
C ARG A 468 38.53 15.15 31.82
N PHE A 469 37.61 15.68 32.63
CA PHE A 469 37.49 17.10 32.95
C PHE A 469 37.93 17.40 34.39
N ASP A 470 38.76 16.53 34.99
CA ASP A 470 39.30 16.61 36.35
C ASP A 470 38.27 16.67 37.50
N TYR A 471 37.01 16.27 37.24
CA TYR A 471 36.02 16.04 38.30
C TYR A 471 36.23 14.67 38.96
N ALA A 472 35.86 14.56 40.24
CA ALA A 472 35.80 13.29 40.97
C ALA A 472 34.35 12.78 41.04
N PRO A 473 33.86 11.99 40.05
CA PRO A 473 32.50 11.48 40.08
C PRO A 473 32.31 10.45 41.19
N THR A 474 31.14 10.46 41.84
CA THR A 474 30.73 9.40 42.78
C THR A 474 29.70 8.49 42.11
N LEU A 475 29.98 7.19 42.08
CA LEU A 475 29.13 6.20 41.40
C LEU A 475 28.15 5.51 42.39
N VAL A 476 26.85 5.55 42.09
CA VAL A 476 25.78 4.96 42.93
C VAL A 476 24.81 4.12 42.09
N GLY A 477 24.94 2.80 42.10
CA GLY A 477 24.13 1.95 41.20
C GLY A 477 24.13 0.46 41.52
N ALA A 478 23.50 -0.32 40.65
CA ALA A 478 23.27 -1.76 40.80
C ALA A 478 24.45 -2.62 40.31
N PHE A 479 25.69 -2.21 40.63
CA PHE A 479 26.95 -2.76 40.11
C PHE A 479 27.31 -4.19 40.59
N GLY A 480 26.33 -5.04 40.94
CA GLY A 480 26.52 -6.33 41.60
C GLY A 480 26.36 -6.29 43.12
N LYS A 481 26.24 -7.48 43.74
CA LYS A 481 26.32 -7.69 45.20
C LYS A 481 27.09 -8.99 45.52
N PRO A 482 28.41 -8.94 45.83
CA PRO A 482 29.29 -7.76 45.92
C PRO A 482 29.45 -7.04 44.58
N ILE A 483 30.01 -5.83 44.59
CA ILE A 483 30.32 -5.09 43.35
C ILE A 483 31.19 -5.97 42.45
N GLU A 484 30.81 -6.12 41.20
CA GLU A 484 31.54 -6.94 40.21
C GLU A 484 32.95 -6.39 39.99
N ASP A 485 33.95 -7.27 39.84
CA ASP A 485 35.36 -6.88 39.79
C ASP A 485 35.65 -5.85 38.69
N VAL A 486 34.98 -5.91 37.54
CA VAL A 486 35.10 -4.95 36.42
C VAL A 486 34.84 -3.50 36.86
N PHE A 487 33.85 -3.28 37.74
CA PHE A 487 33.55 -1.95 38.30
C PHE A 487 34.57 -1.52 39.37
N LEU A 488 35.21 -2.47 40.06
CA LEU A 488 36.26 -2.19 41.04
C LEU A 488 37.61 -1.90 40.36
N GLU A 489 37.90 -2.56 39.24
CA GLU A 489 39.09 -2.30 38.43
C GLU A 489 39.03 -0.94 37.73
N GLU A 490 37.87 -0.56 37.17
CA GLU A 490 37.73 0.71 36.45
C GLU A 490 37.38 1.91 37.35
N PHE A 491 36.57 1.70 38.40
CA PHE A 491 36.05 2.79 39.26
C PHE A 491 36.26 2.53 40.78
N GLY A 492 37.18 1.66 41.18
CA GLY A 492 37.43 1.33 42.60
C GLY A 492 37.94 2.51 43.46
N SER A 493 38.43 3.57 42.83
CA SER A 493 38.81 4.84 43.50
C SER A 493 37.63 5.79 43.72
N THR A 494 36.49 5.57 43.06
CA THR A 494 35.32 6.48 42.99
C THR A 494 33.97 5.83 43.34
N THR A 495 33.94 4.51 43.56
CA THR A 495 32.73 3.76 43.94
C THR A 495 32.50 3.72 45.45
N SER A 496 31.57 4.55 45.94
CA SER A 496 31.18 4.55 47.36
C SER A 496 30.14 3.47 47.67
N SER A 497 30.55 2.37 48.30
CA SER A 497 29.59 1.36 48.80
C SER A 497 28.75 1.92 49.97
N PRO A 498 27.40 1.81 49.94
CA PRO A 498 26.52 2.36 50.99
C PRO A 498 26.78 1.86 52.42
N THR A 499 27.51 0.75 52.58
CA THR A 499 27.79 0.12 53.88
C THR A 499 29.15 0.50 54.49
N ALA A 500 29.96 1.30 53.78
CA ALA A 500 31.39 1.48 54.09
C ALA A 500 31.77 2.77 54.84
N ARG A 501 30.91 3.31 55.74
CA ARG A 501 31.31 4.40 56.66
C ARG A 501 32.34 3.92 57.72
N ARG A 502 33.60 3.78 57.31
CA ARG A 502 34.74 3.71 58.25
C ARG A 502 34.74 4.98 59.11
N ARG A 503 34.65 4.81 60.43
CA ARG A 503 34.89 5.91 61.38
C ARG A 503 36.36 6.34 61.27
N SER A 504 36.60 7.64 61.16
CA SER A 504 37.93 8.21 61.35
C SER A 504 38.39 8.04 62.80
N PRO A 505 39.68 7.75 63.05
CA PRO A 505 40.19 7.57 64.40
C PRO A 505 40.46 8.91 65.07
N THR A 506 39.84 9.16 66.24
CA THR A 506 40.29 10.19 67.16
C THR A 506 41.59 9.74 67.84
N PRO A 507 42.60 10.60 68.00
CA PRO A 507 43.82 10.25 68.71
C PRO A 507 43.55 10.20 70.23
N SER A 508 43.84 9.07 70.87
CA SER A 508 43.82 8.91 72.33
C SER A 508 45.14 8.32 72.82
N SER A 509 45.64 8.87 73.93
CA SER A 509 46.96 8.58 74.49
C SER A 509 47.15 7.15 75.00
N SER A 510 48.42 6.73 75.02
CA SER A 510 48.95 5.50 75.60
C SER A 510 48.37 5.07 76.96
N THR A 511 48.09 3.78 77.11
CA THR A 511 48.46 3.02 78.33
C THR A 511 48.57 1.51 78.07
N THR A 512 49.18 0.80 79.02
CA THR A 512 49.69 -0.57 78.98
C THR A 512 48.64 -1.69 78.96
N GLU A 513 49.04 -2.81 78.33
CA GLU A 513 48.83 -4.22 78.71
C GLU A 513 47.55 -4.69 79.45
N SER A 514 46.93 -5.75 78.94
CA SER A 514 46.83 -7.04 79.67
C SER A 514 46.24 -8.15 78.79
N SER A 515 46.14 -9.37 79.33
CA SER A 515 46.09 -10.65 78.61
C SER A 515 44.74 -11.37 78.66
N CYS A 516 44.68 -12.54 78.01
CA CYS A 516 43.68 -13.62 78.12
C CYS A 516 42.28 -13.42 77.49
N SER A 517 41.49 -14.48 77.23
CA SER A 517 41.80 -15.83 76.72
C SER A 517 40.51 -16.65 76.52
N ARG A 518 40.39 -17.42 75.41
CA ARG A 518 39.45 -18.58 75.23
C ARG A 518 37.94 -18.22 75.31
N ARG A 519 36.96 -18.99 74.79
CA ARG A 519 36.87 -20.27 74.05
C ARG A 519 35.62 -20.19 73.11
N PRO A 520 35.38 -21.12 72.16
CA PRO A 520 34.32 -21.00 71.15
C PRO A 520 32.95 -21.56 71.61
N ALA A 521 31.89 -21.28 70.84
CA ALA A 521 30.55 -21.84 71.01
C ALA A 521 30.14 -22.79 69.86
N THR A 522 29.69 -23.97 70.24
CA THR A 522 29.02 -25.03 69.43
C THR A 522 27.56 -24.63 69.11
N SER A 523 27.08 -24.63 67.86
CA SER A 523 26.66 -25.74 66.98
C SER A 523 25.23 -26.29 67.19
N LEU A 524 24.41 -26.30 66.13
CA LEU A 524 23.25 -27.17 65.82
C LEU A 524 23.15 -27.17 64.27
N HIS A 525 23.07 -28.28 63.51
CA HIS A 525 22.05 -29.35 63.40
C HIS A 525 20.64 -28.84 62.98
N SER A 526 19.95 -29.40 61.98
CA SER A 526 20.26 -30.42 60.93
C SER A 526 19.21 -30.29 59.77
N THR A 527 18.97 -31.14 58.75
CA THR A 527 19.22 -32.57 58.46
C THR A 527 19.02 -32.90 56.95
N GLY A 528 19.63 -33.97 56.41
CA GLY A 528 19.26 -34.63 55.12
C GLY A 528 19.99 -34.10 53.86
N ARG A 529 20.67 -34.86 52.97
CA ARG A 529 20.67 -36.29 52.53
C ARG A 529 19.35 -36.74 51.87
N HIS A 530 19.31 -37.51 50.77
CA HIS A 530 20.30 -38.26 49.95
C HIS A 530 19.64 -38.61 48.58
N SER A 531 20.25 -39.10 47.47
CA SER A 531 21.66 -39.31 47.07
C SER A 531 21.82 -39.73 45.58
N ALA A 532 22.70 -39.02 44.85
CA ALA A 532 23.83 -39.56 44.07
C ALA A 532 23.69 -40.87 43.21
N GLY A 533 24.07 -40.77 41.93
CA GLY A 533 24.30 -41.92 41.03
C GLY A 533 25.22 -41.54 39.85
N ARG A 534 26.29 -42.31 39.63
CA ARG A 534 27.30 -42.08 38.56
C ARG A 534 27.37 -43.29 37.62
N SER A 535 27.58 -43.03 36.34
CA SER A 535 28.44 -43.86 35.48
C SER A 535 29.06 -43.02 34.35
N VAL A 536 30.31 -43.31 34.01
CA VAL A 536 31.08 -42.64 32.95
C VAL A 536 31.89 -43.71 32.23
N TRP A 537 31.86 -43.70 30.89
CA TRP A 537 32.88 -44.38 30.06
C TRP A 537 33.19 -43.54 28.81
N ARG A 538 34.46 -43.53 28.42
CA ARG A 538 34.98 -42.94 27.17
C ARG A 538 35.22 -44.04 26.15
N CYS A 539 35.15 -43.70 24.86
CA CYS A 539 36.11 -44.18 23.86
C CYS A 539 36.21 -43.19 22.68
N SER A 540 37.32 -43.28 21.94
CA SER A 540 37.75 -42.37 20.86
C SER A 540 37.93 -43.17 19.53
N PRO A 541 38.19 -42.58 18.35
CA PRO A 541 37.56 -43.07 17.10
C PRO A 541 38.51 -43.60 15.99
N THR A 542 37.93 -43.88 14.80
CA THR A 542 38.53 -44.13 13.45
C THR A 542 39.10 -45.53 13.16
N PRO A 543 39.41 -45.91 11.90
CA PRO A 543 38.89 -45.46 10.58
C PRO A 543 38.55 -46.59 9.55
N SER A 544 37.83 -46.25 8.47
CA SER A 544 38.01 -46.82 7.11
C SER A 544 37.52 -45.80 6.04
N THR A 545 38.27 -45.27 5.06
CA THR A 545 39.14 -45.80 3.97
C THR A 545 38.37 -46.38 2.77
N VAL A 546 38.57 -45.98 1.48
CA VAL A 546 39.47 -44.95 0.88
C VAL A 546 39.19 -44.69 -0.64
N ARG A 547 39.86 -43.68 -1.24
CA ARG A 547 40.05 -43.36 -2.70
C ARG A 547 38.88 -42.71 -3.47
N ARG A 548 39.07 -41.78 -4.43
CA ARG A 548 40.21 -40.93 -4.95
C ARG A 548 39.56 -39.86 -5.90
N SER A 549 40.15 -38.81 -6.51
CA SER A 549 41.47 -38.10 -6.60
C SER A 549 41.14 -36.68 -7.13
N SER A 550 41.68 -35.53 -6.69
CA SER A 550 43.06 -35.01 -6.48
C SER A 550 43.72 -34.33 -7.70
N ALA A 551 43.95 -33.00 -7.61
CA ALA A 551 44.90 -32.15 -8.37
C ALA A 551 44.60 -31.86 -9.88
N SER A 552 44.96 -30.71 -10.48
CA SER A 552 45.68 -29.49 -10.00
C SER A 552 45.39 -28.22 -10.86
N ALA A 553 45.94 -27.07 -10.41
CA ALA A 553 46.08 -25.75 -11.08
C ALA A 553 46.69 -25.80 -12.52
N THR A 554 46.81 -24.72 -13.34
CA THR A 554 47.11 -23.28 -13.06
C THR A 554 46.80 -22.40 -14.30
N GLY A 555 46.78 -21.06 -14.18
CA GLY A 555 46.87 -20.11 -15.33
C GLY A 555 48.33 -19.79 -15.73
N PRO A 556 48.65 -18.67 -16.46
CA PRO A 556 47.76 -17.63 -17.02
C PRO A 556 48.16 -17.06 -18.44
N ALA A 557 47.46 -16.01 -18.91
CA ALA A 557 47.95 -14.92 -19.79
C ALA A 557 48.00 -15.14 -21.36
N PRO A 558 48.33 -14.14 -22.22
CA PRO A 558 47.43 -13.72 -23.33
C PRO A 558 48.14 -13.54 -24.72
N PRO A 559 47.89 -12.47 -25.54
CA PRO A 559 46.83 -12.35 -26.55
C PRO A 559 47.34 -12.13 -28.02
N ARG A 560 46.47 -12.27 -29.04
CA ARG A 560 46.22 -11.26 -30.13
C ARG A 560 45.41 -11.74 -31.36
N CYS A 561 44.69 -10.77 -31.92
CA CYS A 561 44.00 -10.63 -33.21
C CYS A 561 44.42 -11.49 -34.42
N ARG A 562 43.42 -11.89 -35.25
CA ARG A 562 43.14 -11.22 -36.55
C ARG A 562 41.76 -11.57 -37.16
N ARG A 563 41.35 -10.77 -38.16
CA ARG A 563 40.06 -10.85 -38.90
C ARG A 563 40.10 -11.79 -40.11
N SER A 564 39.02 -12.53 -40.32
CA SER A 564 38.37 -12.84 -41.63
C SER A 564 37.18 -13.77 -41.37
N GLY A 565 35.99 -13.65 -41.97
CA GLY A 565 35.54 -12.76 -43.05
C GLY A 565 34.72 -13.58 -44.07
N THR A 566 33.57 -13.06 -44.52
CA THR A 566 32.46 -13.75 -45.25
C THR A 566 31.78 -14.88 -44.42
N GLY A 567 30.46 -15.08 -44.44
CA GLY A 567 29.36 -14.29 -45.01
C GLY A 567 28.72 -14.92 -46.26
N PHE A 568 27.49 -15.43 -46.11
CA PHE A 568 26.54 -15.65 -47.20
C PHE A 568 25.09 -15.57 -46.69
N GLU A 569 24.13 -15.45 -47.60
CA GLU A 569 22.77 -14.98 -47.34
C GLU A 569 21.68 -16.07 -47.18
N ARG A 570 20.48 -15.63 -46.75
CA ARG A 570 19.10 -15.96 -47.21
C ARG A 570 18.87 -17.32 -47.92
N ASN A 571 17.72 -17.99 -47.77
CA ASN A 571 16.37 -17.39 -47.82
C ASN A 571 15.24 -18.36 -47.42
N SER A 572 14.03 -17.82 -47.25
CA SER A 572 12.69 -18.38 -47.57
C SER A 572 12.24 -19.78 -47.10
N GLY A 573 11.01 -19.84 -46.56
CA GLY A 573 10.04 -20.85 -46.99
C GLY A 573 9.37 -21.68 -45.88
N PRO A 574 8.03 -21.72 -45.77
CA PRO A 574 7.31 -22.50 -44.76
C PRO A 574 6.89 -23.89 -45.27
N SER A 575 6.57 -24.81 -44.35
CA SER A 575 5.78 -25.99 -44.63
C SER A 575 4.84 -26.34 -43.47
N SER A 576 3.61 -26.69 -43.80
CA SER A 576 2.55 -27.06 -42.85
C SER A 576 2.27 -28.56 -42.95
N THR A 577 2.22 -29.27 -41.82
CA THR A 577 1.69 -30.64 -41.78
C THR A 577 0.88 -30.88 -40.50
N THR A 578 -0.41 -31.15 -40.66
CA THR A 578 -1.27 -31.68 -39.60
C THR A 578 -0.94 -33.14 -39.30
N HIS A 579 -1.11 -33.59 -38.05
CA HIS A 579 -1.45 -34.98 -37.79
C HIS A 579 -2.39 -35.17 -36.58
N ARG A 580 -3.45 -35.96 -36.78
CA ARG A 580 -4.32 -36.51 -35.72
C ARG A 580 -3.78 -37.86 -35.24
N THR A 581 -3.95 -38.15 -33.94
CA THR A 581 -4.28 -39.45 -33.30
C THR A 581 -4.19 -39.28 -31.76
N ALA A 582 -4.90 -39.99 -30.88
CA ALA A 582 -6.10 -40.85 -31.02
C ALA A 582 -6.88 -40.95 -29.68
N SER A 583 -8.09 -41.48 -29.76
CA SER A 583 -9.09 -41.71 -28.71
C SER A 583 -8.72 -42.65 -27.55
N SER A 584 -9.18 -42.34 -26.33
CA SER A 584 -10.09 -43.21 -25.52
C SER A 584 -10.57 -42.44 -24.28
N SER A 585 -11.83 -42.41 -23.79
CA SER A 585 -13.07 -43.22 -23.90
C SER A 585 -13.31 -44.24 -22.78
N THR A 586 -13.82 -43.81 -21.62
CA THR A 586 -14.62 -44.67 -20.73
C THR A 586 -15.58 -43.91 -19.80
N ARG A 587 -16.89 -44.14 -19.99
CA ARG A 587 -17.98 -44.12 -18.99
C ARG A 587 -18.46 -45.59 -18.87
N PRO A 588 -19.18 -46.07 -17.83
CA PRO A 588 -20.34 -45.46 -17.16
C PRO A 588 -20.24 -45.55 -15.61
N THR A 589 -21.26 -45.35 -14.73
CA THR A 589 -22.71 -45.64 -14.79
C THR A 589 -23.51 -44.81 -13.76
N CYS A 590 -24.84 -44.77 -13.90
CA CYS A 590 -25.76 -43.99 -13.06
C CYS A 590 -26.20 -44.71 -11.77
N GLY A 591 -26.67 -43.94 -10.77
CA GLY A 591 -27.44 -44.43 -9.63
C GLY A 591 -28.64 -43.51 -9.35
N ASN A 592 -29.85 -44.06 -9.25
CA ASN A 592 -31.09 -43.31 -9.04
C ASN A 592 -31.45 -43.18 -7.55
N SER A 593 -31.97 -42.03 -7.13
CA SER A 593 -33.01 -41.95 -6.09
C SER A 593 -33.82 -40.63 -6.21
N ARG A 594 -35.06 -40.63 -5.72
CA ARG A 594 -36.00 -39.48 -5.74
C ARG A 594 -36.66 -39.32 -4.35
N PRO A 595 -37.36 -38.20 -4.05
CA PRO A 595 -37.29 -37.58 -2.72
C PRO A 595 -38.35 -37.98 -1.70
N THR A 596 -38.02 -37.72 -0.45
CA THR A 596 -38.89 -37.56 0.74
C THR A 596 -38.25 -36.48 1.64
N SER A 597 -38.93 -35.74 2.52
CA SER A 597 -40.35 -35.36 2.63
C SER A 597 -40.48 -34.20 3.63
N LEU A 598 -41.47 -33.31 3.46
CA LEU A 598 -41.74 -32.20 4.39
C LEU A 598 -42.27 -32.69 5.76
N PRO A 599 -41.94 -31.95 6.84
CA PRO A 599 -42.88 -31.71 7.94
C PRO A 599 -43.29 -30.22 8.02
N ARG A 600 -44.58 -29.95 8.26
CA ARG A 600 -45.17 -28.60 8.31
C ARG A 600 -45.94 -28.42 9.62
N VAL A 601 -45.37 -27.78 10.64
CA VAL A 601 -46.00 -27.64 11.97
C VAL A 601 -46.03 -26.21 12.51
N ARG A 602 -47.23 -25.61 12.36
CA ARG A 602 -47.94 -24.65 13.24
C ARG A 602 -47.25 -23.40 13.83
N ARG A 603 -47.93 -22.26 13.60
CA ARG A 603 -47.85 -21.01 14.38
C ARG A 603 -48.14 -21.21 15.88
N ARG A 604 -47.40 -20.48 16.72
CA ARG A 604 -47.88 -19.60 17.83
C ARG A 604 -46.95 -18.38 17.81
N SER A 605 -47.37 -17.12 17.74
CA SER A 605 -48.33 -16.34 18.54
C SER A 605 -47.90 -16.18 20.00
N ASN A 606 -47.25 -15.05 20.30
CA ASN A 606 -47.32 -14.36 21.59
C ASN A 606 -46.90 -12.89 21.36
N ASP A 607 -47.67 -11.97 21.93
CA ASP A 607 -47.42 -10.53 21.84
C ASP A 607 -46.41 -10.05 22.89
N SER A 608 -45.66 -9.00 22.60
CA SER A 608 -45.27 -8.02 23.61
C SER A 608 -45.04 -6.65 22.97
N THR A 609 -45.85 -5.68 23.38
CA THR A 609 -45.82 -4.28 22.92
C THR A 609 -44.79 -3.46 23.69
N THR A 610 -44.06 -2.59 22.99
CA THR A 610 -43.53 -1.34 23.58
C THR A 610 -43.63 -0.22 22.55
N ALA A 611 -44.08 0.96 23.00
CA ALA A 611 -44.30 2.14 22.17
C ALA A 611 -43.21 3.21 22.41
N PRO A 612 -42.94 4.11 21.45
CA PRO A 612 -41.97 5.18 21.62
C PRO A 612 -42.55 6.34 22.47
N PRO A 613 -41.71 7.07 23.23
CA PRO A 613 -42.10 8.33 23.85
C PRO A 613 -42.00 9.49 22.84
N SER A 614 -43.03 10.32 22.75
CA SER A 614 -42.98 11.60 22.03
C SER A 614 -42.74 12.76 22.98
N ARG A 615 -41.75 13.60 22.68
CA ARG A 615 -41.71 15.02 23.07
C ARG A 615 -40.68 15.78 22.25
#